data_AF-J0D486-F1
#
_entry.id   AF-J0D486-F1
#
_cell.length_a   1.000
_cell.length_b   1.000
_cell.length_c   1.000
_cell.angle_alpha   90.00
_cell.angle_beta   90.00
_cell.angle_gamma   90.00
#
_symmetry.space_group_name_H-M   'P 1'
#
loop_
_entity.id
_entity.type
_entity.pdbx_description
1 polymer ?
#
loop_
_entity_poly.entity_id
_entity_poly.type
_entity_poly.pdbx_seq_one_letter_code
_entity_poly.pdbx_strand_id
1 'polypeptide(L)'
;QEARKLGLSGVEHPFWEDFPTSDICRVICQDVLHGLHKAFKDHLLTWHTNILGESEIDKRFRRLVKTPGHHCFTGGISKISQWSMKVARDVESDILGVLSGAASRRALVATRAELDFIYTARYTSMSHSVAKQLHDYNRIYHDNKQVFIDEGGRTGKNGAAIPHFNIPKIHARHHYPDNILDVGTMDNCSAEITEHSHVDHIKKAYKATNRKQPVPQMLGYLNRTGGVAGFSPYICWRLNNW
;
A
#
# COMPACT_ATOMS: atom_id res chain seq x y z
N GLN A 1 9.56 -29.44 -12.66
CA GLN A 1 9.29 -29.91 -11.27
C GLN A 1 10.41 -29.56 -10.27
N GLU A 2 11.68 -29.50 -10.70
CA GLU A 2 12.82 -29.08 -9.88
C GLU A 2 12.73 -27.63 -9.37
N ALA A 3 12.36 -26.69 -10.25
CA ALA A 3 12.25 -25.26 -9.91
C ALA A 3 11.30 -24.96 -8.72
N ARG A 4 10.21 -25.73 -8.58
CA ARG A 4 9.29 -25.59 -7.43
C ARG A 4 9.92 -26.02 -6.12
N LYS A 5 10.85 -26.99 -6.13
CA LYS A 5 11.61 -27.39 -4.93
C LYS A 5 12.51 -26.26 -4.43
N LEU A 6 12.90 -25.34 -5.33
CA LEU A 6 13.68 -24.15 -5.03
C LEU A 6 12.81 -22.90 -4.77
N GLY A 7 11.48 -23.04 -4.72
CA GLY A 7 10.55 -21.92 -4.51
C GLY A 7 10.33 -21.03 -5.73
N LEU A 8 10.72 -21.47 -6.94
CA LEU A 8 10.50 -20.74 -8.19
C LEU A 8 9.15 -21.12 -8.82
N SER A 9 8.60 -20.23 -9.66
CA SER A 9 7.29 -20.39 -10.30
C SER A 9 7.18 -21.65 -11.19
N GLY A 10 8.32 -22.16 -11.65
CA GLY A 10 8.39 -23.33 -12.54
C GLY A 10 7.94 -23.06 -13.97
N VAL A 11 7.97 -21.79 -14.38
CA VAL A 11 7.81 -21.36 -15.78
C VAL A 11 9.19 -21.44 -16.43
N GLU A 12 9.36 -22.38 -17.36
CA GLU A 12 10.63 -22.58 -18.08
C GLU A 12 10.75 -21.64 -19.28
N HIS A 13 9.64 -21.47 -20.02
CA HIS A 13 9.55 -20.59 -21.18
C HIS A 13 8.49 -19.52 -20.94
N PRO A 14 8.86 -18.34 -20.41
CA PRO A 14 7.91 -17.26 -20.23
C PRO A 14 7.47 -16.71 -21.59
N PHE A 15 6.21 -16.26 -21.72
CA PHE A 15 5.66 -15.78 -23.00
C PHE A 15 6.41 -14.59 -23.62
N TRP A 16 7.22 -13.89 -22.81
CA TRP A 16 8.02 -12.74 -23.20
C TRP A 16 9.48 -13.10 -23.54
N GLU A 17 9.86 -14.39 -23.57
CA GLU A 17 11.25 -14.80 -23.81
C GLU A 17 11.79 -14.33 -25.16
N ASP A 18 10.94 -14.31 -26.19
CA ASP A 18 11.30 -13.90 -27.55
C ASP A 18 11.21 -12.37 -27.77
N PHE A 19 10.89 -11.60 -26.73
CA PHE A 19 10.75 -10.15 -26.88
C PHE A 19 12.15 -9.50 -26.92
N PRO A 20 12.57 -8.93 -28.05
CA PRO A 20 13.98 -8.63 -28.30
C PRO A 20 14.55 -7.51 -27.41
N THR A 21 13.71 -6.67 -26.82
CA THR A 21 14.12 -5.48 -26.05
C THR A 21 13.39 -5.34 -24.72
N SER A 22 12.60 -6.34 -24.31
CA SER A 22 11.74 -6.23 -23.13
C SER A 22 12.39 -6.87 -21.91
N ASP A 23 12.74 -6.05 -20.93
CA ASP A 23 13.11 -6.53 -19.60
C ASP A 23 11.89 -6.49 -18.68
N ILE A 24 11.24 -7.64 -18.49
CA ILE A 24 10.05 -7.75 -17.67
C ILE A 24 10.31 -7.34 -16.20
N CYS A 25 11.55 -7.50 -15.72
CA CYS A 25 11.91 -7.15 -14.35
C CYS A 25 11.93 -5.63 -14.14
N ARG A 26 12.13 -4.85 -15.20
CA ARG A 26 12.03 -3.38 -15.19
C ARG A 26 10.60 -2.90 -15.37
N VAL A 27 9.78 -3.67 -16.08
CA VAL A 27 8.36 -3.36 -16.31
C VAL A 27 7.48 -3.70 -15.10
N ILE A 28 7.72 -4.83 -14.44
CA ILE A 28 6.99 -5.22 -13.23
C ILE A 28 7.45 -4.34 -12.07
N CYS A 29 6.69 -3.28 -11.84
CA CYS A 29 7.01 -2.29 -10.82
C CYS A 29 6.35 -2.60 -9.48
N GLN A 30 6.96 -2.07 -8.42
CA GLN A 30 6.42 -2.20 -7.07
C GLN A 30 5.15 -1.34 -6.90
N ASP A 31 4.13 -1.92 -6.27
CA ASP A 31 2.88 -1.22 -5.97
C ASP A 31 2.96 -0.49 -4.62
N VAL A 32 2.67 0.82 -4.62
CA VAL A 32 2.62 1.64 -3.40
C VAL A 32 1.54 1.14 -2.43
N LEU A 33 0.39 0.69 -2.92
CA LEU A 33 -0.74 0.34 -2.06
C LEU A 33 -0.44 -0.91 -1.22
N HIS A 34 -0.15 -2.03 -1.89
CA HIS A 34 0.10 -3.31 -1.25
C HIS A 34 1.53 -3.45 -0.76
N GLY A 35 2.48 -2.80 -1.44
CA GLY A 35 3.90 -2.86 -1.13
C GLY A 35 4.29 -1.96 0.03
N LEU A 36 3.72 -0.75 0.13
CA LEU A 36 4.06 0.21 1.17
C LEU A 36 2.98 0.36 2.23
N HIS A 37 1.80 0.91 1.88
CA HIS A 37 0.74 1.20 2.86
C HIS A 37 0.26 -0.05 3.60
N LYS A 38 0.06 -1.15 2.87
CA LYS A 38 -0.30 -2.42 3.49
C LYS A 38 0.86 -3.02 4.28
N ALA A 39 2.12 -2.82 3.89
CA ALA A 39 3.27 -3.26 4.68
C ALA A 39 3.38 -2.51 6.01
N PHE A 40 3.19 -1.20 6.00
CA PHE A 40 3.10 -0.38 7.21
C PHE A 40 2.09 -0.97 8.19
N LYS A 41 0.87 -1.25 7.72
CA LYS A 41 -0.19 -1.81 8.56
C LYS A 41 0.13 -3.23 9.05
N ASP A 42 0.49 -4.13 8.14
CA ASP A 42 0.68 -5.56 8.44
C ASP A 42 1.92 -5.84 9.31
N HIS A 43 2.85 -4.88 9.37
CA HIS A 43 4.15 -5.06 10.01
C HIS A 43 4.45 -3.96 11.02
N LEU A 44 4.72 -2.74 10.56
CA LEU A 44 5.21 -1.68 11.44
C LEU A 44 4.22 -1.35 12.55
N LEU A 45 2.94 -1.16 12.21
CA LEU A 45 1.88 -0.90 13.18
C LEU A 45 1.74 -2.09 14.15
N THR A 46 1.70 -3.32 13.64
CA THR A 46 1.65 -4.53 14.47
C THR A 46 2.82 -4.63 15.44
N TRP A 47 4.05 -4.35 15.00
CA TRP A 47 5.22 -4.42 15.87
C TRP A 47 5.17 -3.38 16.99
N HIS A 48 4.71 -2.16 16.71
CA HIS A 48 4.53 -1.16 17.76
C HIS A 48 3.41 -1.53 18.72
N THR A 49 2.31 -2.09 18.22
CA THR A 49 1.23 -2.61 19.07
C THR A 49 1.73 -3.73 19.98
N ASN A 50 2.62 -4.60 19.49
CA ASN A 50 3.24 -5.66 20.30
C ASN A 50 4.22 -5.10 21.35
N ILE A 51 5.02 -4.09 21.00
CA ILE A 51 6.00 -3.46 21.90
C ILE A 51 5.31 -2.67 23.02
N LEU A 52 4.33 -1.83 22.67
CA LEU A 52 3.72 -0.89 23.60
C LEU A 52 2.42 -1.41 24.24
N GLY A 53 1.80 -2.42 23.62
CA GLY A 53 0.48 -2.90 23.98
C GLY A 53 -0.64 -2.09 23.32
N GLU A 54 -1.70 -2.80 22.92
CA GLU A 54 -2.89 -2.24 22.29
C GLU A 54 -3.55 -1.11 23.12
N SER A 55 -3.62 -1.29 24.44
CA SER A 55 -4.20 -0.31 25.36
C SER A 55 -3.46 1.04 25.33
N GLU A 56 -2.14 1.03 25.24
CA GLU A 56 -1.33 2.25 25.22
C GLU A 56 -1.43 2.96 23.87
N ILE A 57 -1.39 2.20 22.76
CA ILE A 57 -1.63 2.73 21.41
C ILE A 57 -3.01 3.40 21.35
N ASP A 58 -4.07 2.73 21.80
CA ASP A 58 -5.42 3.27 21.81
C ASP A 58 -5.56 4.51 22.69
N LYS A 59 -4.94 4.52 23.87
CA LYS A 59 -4.94 5.67 24.78
C LYS A 59 -4.31 6.90 24.12
N ARG A 60 -3.28 6.71 23.31
CA ARG A 60 -2.59 7.79 22.57
C ARG A 60 -3.40 8.27 21.37
N PHE A 61 -3.96 7.37 20.59
CA PHE A 61 -4.89 7.74 19.51
C PHE A 61 -6.10 8.54 20.01
N ARG A 62 -6.64 8.17 21.19
CA ARG A 62 -7.74 8.91 21.84
C ARG A 62 -7.39 10.33 22.28
N ARG A 63 -6.09 10.65 22.43
CA ARG A 63 -5.59 11.96 22.86
C ARG A 63 -5.22 12.88 21.70
N LEU A 64 -5.27 12.39 20.46
CA LEU A 64 -4.99 13.21 19.30
C LEU A 64 -5.99 14.38 19.23
N VAL A 65 -5.48 15.54 18.83
CA VAL A 65 -6.30 16.75 18.67
C VAL A 65 -7.26 16.51 17.50
N LYS A 66 -8.54 16.79 17.73
CA LYS A 66 -9.57 16.69 16.70
C LYS A 66 -9.27 17.74 15.63
N THR A 67 -8.87 17.27 14.45
CA THR A 67 -8.53 18.13 13.31
C THR A 67 -9.55 17.91 12.19
N PRO A 68 -10.14 18.97 11.61
CA PRO A 68 -11.03 18.83 10.47
C PRO A 68 -10.37 18.04 9.33
N GLY A 69 -11.10 17.11 8.73
CA GLY A 69 -10.61 16.27 7.63
C GLY A 69 -9.87 14.99 8.04
N HIS A 70 -9.43 14.88 9.30
CA HIS A 70 -8.78 13.68 9.85
C HIS A 70 -9.75 12.82 10.66
N HIS A 71 -9.55 11.51 10.65
CA HIS A 71 -10.37 10.61 11.45
C HIS A 71 -10.08 10.77 12.95
N CYS A 72 -11.14 10.87 13.75
CA CYS A 72 -11.02 10.90 15.21
C CYS A 72 -11.16 9.49 15.80
N PHE A 73 -10.09 8.95 16.37
CA PHE A 73 -10.06 7.61 16.97
C PHE A 73 -10.53 7.61 18.43
N THR A 74 -11.76 8.04 18.69
CA THR A 74 -12.33 8.16 20.06
C THR A 74 -12.40 6.83 20.81
N GLY A 75 -12.49 5.71 20.08
CA GLY A 75 -12.47 4.35 20.62
C GLY A 75 -11.09 3.69 20.65
N GLY A 76 -10.05 4.35 20.15
CA GLY A 76 -8.79 3.70 19.76
C GLY A 76 -8.86 3.11 18.35
N ILE A 77 -7.79 2.44 17.93
CA ILE A 77 -7.69 1.76 16.63
C ILE A 77 -7.96 0.25 16.73
N SER A 78 -7.85 -0.33 17.92
CA SER A 78 -8.13 -1.75 18.18
C SER A 78 -9.53 -2.20 17.74
N LYS A 79 -10.53 -1.32 17.93
CA LYS A 79 -11.94 -1.61 17.65
C LYS A 79 -12.28 -1.59 16.16
N ILE A 80 -11.32 -1.26 15.30
CA ILE A 80 -11.53 -1.17 13.86
C ILE A 80 -11.54 -2.59 13.29
N SER A 81 -12.74 -3.15 13.10
CA SER A 81 -12.95 -4.46 12.49
C SER A 81 -12.76 -4.43 10.97
N GLN A 82 -13.10 -3.31 10.33
CA GLN A 82 -12.95 -3.11 8.88
C GLN A 82 -12.09 -1.89 8.60
N TRP A 83 -10.90 -2.14 8.07
CA TRP A 83 -9.95 -1.11 7.69
C TRP A 83 -10.22 -0.66 6.26
N SER A 84 -10.68 0.58 6.08
CA SER A 84 -10.64 1.23 4.77
C SER A 84 -9.24 1.80 4.50
N MET A 85 -8.92 2.04 3.23
CA MET A 85 -7.67 2.68 2.84
C MET A 85 -7.53 4.09 3.46
N LYS A 86 -8.64 4.83 3.56
CA LYS A 86 -8.67 6.14 4.23
C LYS A 86 -8.27 6.02 5.70
N VAL A 87 -8.90 5.10 6.43
CA VAL A 87 -8.58 4.86 7.85
C VAL A 87 -7.12 4.45 8.03
N ALA A 88 -6.59 3.58 7.16
CA ALA A 88 -5.20 3.17 7.21
C ALA A 88 -4.24 4.37 7.01
N ARG A 89 -4.54 5.26 6.06
CA ARG A 89 -3.75 6.47 5.81
C ARG A 89 -3.82 7.48 6.96
N ASP A 90 -4.97 7.64 7.60
CA ASP A 90 -5.12 8.51 8.79
C ASP A 90 -4.31 7.95 9.98
N VAL A 91 -4.30 6.63 10.16
CA VAL A 91 -3.43 5.99 11.17
C VAL A 91 -1.95 6.18 10.81
N GLU A 92 -1.58 6.03 9.55
CA GLU A 92 -0.20 6.21 9.05
C GLU A 92 0.30 7.65 9.22
N SER A 93 -0.56 8.67 9.04
CA SER A 93 -0.17 10.07 9.27
C SER A 93 0.07 10.38 10.74
N ASP A 94 -0.70 9.76 11.62
CA ASP A 94 -0.73 10.12 13.03
C ASP A 94 0.24 9.28 13.88
N ILE A 95 0.69 8.13 13.35
CA ILE A 95 1.44 7.12 14.12
C ILE A 95 2.70 7.68 14.77
N LEU A 96 3.46 8.54 14.10
CA LEU A 96 4.69 9.07 14.67
C LEU A 96 4.43 9.92 15.91
N GLY A 97 3.36 10.73 15.88
CA GLY A 97 2.91 11.51 17.04
C GLY A 97 2.40 10.60 18.16
N VAL A 98 1.66 9.55 17.80
CA VAL A 98 1.18 8.53 18.74
C VAL A 98 2.36 7.86 19.46
N LEU A 99 3.44 7.53 18.78
CA LEU A 99 4.58 6.83 19.36
C LEU A 99 5.51 7.73 20.20
N SER A 100 5.41 9.04 20.04
CA SER A 100 6.28 10.02 20.71
C SER A 100 6.25 9.88 22.23
N GLY A 101 7.40 9.64 22.85
CA GLY A 101 7.52 9.45 24.30
C GLY A 101 7.00 8.11 24.83
N ALA A 102 6.63 7.15 23.98
CA ALA A 102 6.37 5.75 24.37
C ALA A 102 7.36 4.78 23.71
N ALA A 103 7.59 4.93 22.41
CA ALA A 103 8.54 4.09 21.69
C ALA A 103 9.99 4.53 21.96
N SER A 104 10.92 3.59 21.83
CA SER A 104 12.34 3.91 21.93
C SER A 104 12.78 4.84 20.79
N ARG A 105 13.89 5.56 21.00
CA ARG A 105 14.47 6.42 19.97
C ARG A 105 14.76 5.66 18.68
N ARG A 106 15.26 4.41 18.78
CA ARG A 106 15.62 3.59 17.61
C ARG A 106 14.37 3.18 16.83
N ALA A 107 13.29 2.81 17.52
CA ALA A 107 11.99 2.53 16.91
C ALA A 107 11.41 3.78 16.22
N LEU A 108 11.49 4.95 16.85
CA LEU A 108 11.04 6.21 16.25
C LEU A 108 11.83 6.58 14.99
N VAL A 109 13.16 6.39 14.98
CA VAL A 109 14.00 6.64 13.80
C VAL A 109 13.64 5.70 12.65
N ALA A 110 13.50 4.39 12.92
CA ALA A 110 13.08 3.43 11.90
C ALA A 110 11.69 3.77 11.36
N THR A 111 10.74 4.08 12.24
CA THR A 111 9.37 4.47 11.85
C THR A 111 9.34 5.76 11.05
N ARG A 112 10.13 6.76 11.43
CA ARG A 112 10.22 8.00 10.65
C ARG A 112 10.76 7.74 9.25
N ALA A 113 11.83 6.96 9.13
CA ALA A 113 12.41 6.60 7.84
C ALA A 113 11.44 5.77 6.98
N GLU A 114 10.65 4.89 7.61
CA GLU A 114 9.57 4.16 6.95
C GLU A 114 8.55 5.15 6.35
N LEU A 115 7.99 6.05 7.17
CA LEU A 115 7.01 7.03 6.71
C LEU A 115 7.58 7.96 5.64
N ASP A 116 8.78 8.51 5.84
CA ASP A 116 9.44 9.39 4.86
C ASP A 116 9.59 8.68 3.52
N PHE A 117 9.94 7.39 3.51
CA PHE A 117 9.97 6.59 2.29
C PHE A 117 8.58 6.48 1.65
N ILE A 118 7.53 6.12 2.41
CA ILE A 118 6.18 5.93 1.87
C ILE A 118 5.63 7.24 1.28
N TYR A 119 5.76 8.35 2.00
CA TYR A 119 5.27 9.65 1.53
C TYR A 119 6.06 10.15 0.33
N THR A 120 7.39 9.96 0.31
CA THR A 120 8.24 10.36 -0.83
C THR A 120 7.93 9.53 -2.07
N ALA A 121 7.71 8.22 -1.92
CA ALA A 121 7.37 7.31 -3.03
C ALA A 121 6.05 7.69 -3.74
N ARG A 122 5.23 8.58 -3.17
CA ARG A 122 3.98 9.09 -3.75
C ARG A 122 4.10 10.43 -4.46
N TYR A 123 5.29 10.99 -4.58
CA TYR A 123 5.45 12.24 -5.31
C TYR A 123 5.03 12.07 -6.77
N THR A 124 4.30 13.05 -7.29
CA THR A 124 3.85 13.10 -8.69
C THR A 124 4.91 13.68 -9.63
N SER A 125 6.11 13.96 -9.10
CA SER A 125 7.29 14.32 -9.86
C SER A 125 8.49 13.72 -9.17
N MET A 126 9.19 12.85 -9.89
CA MET A 126 10.31 12.07 -9.38
C MET A 126 11.57 12.39 -10.17
N SER A 127 12.62 12.77 -9.47
CA SER A 127 13.94 13.04 -10.05
C SER A 127 15.00 12.10 -9.46
N HIS A 128 16.22 12.12 -10.02
CA HIS A 128 17.35 11.39 -9.44
C HIS A 128 17.61 11.75 -7.97
N SER A 129 17.34 13.00 -7.56
CA SER A 129 17.49 13.38 -6.14
C SER A 129 16.44 12.71 -5.25
N VAL A 130 15.23 12.52 -5.75
CA VAL A 130 14.16 11.81 -5.02
C VAL A 130 14.48 10.31 -4.91
N ALA A 131 14.96 9.69 -5.99
CA ALA A 131 15.44 8.30 -5.95
C ALA A 131 16.58 8.13 -4.92
N LYS A 132 17.51 9.08 -4.86
CA LYS A 132 18.56 9.11 -3.82
C LYS A 132 17.99 9.25 -2.40
N GLN A 133 17.00 10.11 -2.20
CA GLN A 133 16.33 10.25 -0.89
C GLN A 133 15.72 8.92 -0.44
N LEU A 134 15.06 8.19 -1.34
CA LEU A 134 14.49 6.87 -1.04
C LEU A 134 15.56 5.86 -0.63
N HIS A 135 16.72 5.84 -1.29
CA HIS A 135 17.86 5.02 -0.85
C HIS A 135 18.33 5.41 0.56
N ASP A 136 18.44 6.72 0.84
CA ASP A 136 18.88 7.23 2.14
C ASP A 136 17.89 6.85 3.25
N TYR A 137 16.57 6.99 3.03
CA TYR A 137 15.54 6.55 3.96
C TYR A 137 15.56 5.03 4.16
N ASN A 138 15.73 4.26 3.08
CA ASN A 138 15.79 2.81 3.18
C ASN A 138 17.03 2.36 3.99
N ARG A 139 18.18 3.02 3.82
CA ARG A 139 19.37 2.77 4.65
C ARG A 139 19.08 3.04 6.12
N ILE A 140 18.54 4.22 6.46
CA ILE A 140 18.19 4.57 7.86
C ILE A 140 17.22 3.54 8.46
N TYR A 141 16.21 3.12 7.72
CA TYR A 141 15.30 2.07 8.17
C TYR A 141 16.04 0.76 8.45
N HIS A 142 16.88 0.31 7.52
CA HIS A 142 17.63 -0.95 7.65
C HIS A 142 18.64 -0.94 8.80
N ASP A 143 19.27 0.19 9.08
CA ASP A 143 20.20 0.36 10.19
C ASP A 143 19.50 0.29 11.56
N ASN A 144 18.19 0.58 11.61
CA ASN A 144 17.45 0.72 12.88
C ASN A 144 16.39 -0.38 13.09
N LYS A 145 15.88 -1.02 12.04
CA LYS A 145 14.74 -1.96 12.09
C LYS A 145 14.92 -3.13 13.04
N GLN A 146 16.16 -3.51 13.36
CA GLN A 146 16.46 -4.55 14.33
C GLN A 146 15.78 -4.31 15.68
N VAL A 147 15.43 -3.04 15.98
CA VAL A 147 14.72 -2.65 17.22
C VAL A 147 13.40 -3.39 17.38
N PHE A 148 12.72 -3.71 16.28
CA PHE A 148 11.44 -4.40 16.33
C PHE A 148 11.56 -5.87 16.75
N ILE A 149 12.73 -6.48 16.60
CA ILE A 149 13.01 -7.81 17.16
C ILE A 149 13.47 -7.66 18.61
N ASP A 150 14.43 -6.75 18.85
CA ASP A 150 15.06 -6.59 20.17
C ASP A 150 14.05 -6.19 21.26
N GLU A 151 13.03 -5.39 20.91
CA GLU A 151 11.97 -4.96 21.82
C GLU A 151 10.74 -5.88 21.80
N GLY A 152 10.82 -7.05 21.14
CA GLY A 152 9.75 -8.05 21.14
C GLY A 152 8.55 -7.73 20.25
N GLY A 153 8.64 -6.74 19.36
CA GLY A 153 7.56 -6.39 18.44
C GLY A 153 7.30 -7.45 17.37
N ARG A 154 8.34 -8.15 16.94
CA ARG A 154 8.30 -9.09 15.82
C ARG A 154 8.04 -10.52 16.29
N THR A 155 6.76 -10.87 16.37
CA THR A 155 6.27 -12.18 16.81
C THR A 155 5.46 -12.89 15.72
N GLY A 156 5.44 -14.22 15.78
CA GLY A 156 4.57 -15.08 14.98
C GLY A 156 3.19 -15.26 15.59
N LYS A 157 2.34 -16.05 14.92
CA LYS A 157 0.93 -16.27 15.34
C LYS A 157 0.78 -16.88 16.75
N ASN A 158 1.79 -17.60 17.22
CA ASN A 158 1.85 -18.22 18.53
C ASN A 158 2.58 -17.35 19.58
N GLY A 159 2.89 -16.09 19.25
CA GLY A 159 3.68 -15.20 20.11
C GLY A 159 5.19 -15.48 20.11
N ALA A 160 5.67 -16.50 19.38
CA ALA A 160 7.10 -16.78 19.29
C ALA A 160 7.84 -15.67 18.55
N ALA A 161 9.00 -15.26 19.04
CA ALA A 161 9.83 -14.26 18.38
C ALA A 161 10.33 -14.76 17.01
N ILE A 162 10.32 -13.89 16.00
CA ILE A 162 10.85 -14.18 14.65
C ILE A 162 12.15 -13.39 14.47
N PRO A 163 13.33 -14.04 14.44
CA PRO A 163 14.63 -13.37 14.50
C PRO A 163 15.15 -12.86 13.15
N HIS A 164 14.28 -12.61 12.17
CA HIS A 164 14.69 -12.17 10.82
C HIS A 164 13.63 -11.31 10.13
N PHE A 165 14.05 -10.45 9.19
CA PHE A 165 13.15 -9.62 8.36
C PHE A 165 12.93 -10.17 6.95
N ASN A 166 12.93 -11.50 6.78
CA ASN A 166 12.56 -12.17 5.51
C ASN A 166 11.09 -11.92 5.15
N ILE A 167 10.78 -10.69 4.78
CA ILE A 167 9.47 -10.19 4.37
C ILE A 167 9.65 -9.66 2.95
N PRO A 168 8.96 -10.25 1.95
CA PRO A 168 9.07 -9.82 0.56
C PRO A 168 8.84 -8.31 0.39
N LYS A 169 7.87 -7.72 1.10
CA LYS A 169 7.58 -6.28 1.05
C LYS A 169 8.71 -5.40 1.56
N ILE A 170 9.52 -5.86 2.52
CA ILE A 170 10.69 -5.10 3.01
C ILE A 170 11.83 -5.20 2.00
N HIS A 171 12.03 -6.37 1.39
CA HIS A 171 13.01 -6.52 0.31
C HIS A 171 12.62 -5.67 -0.91
N ALA A 172 11.35 -5.68 -1.29
CA ALA A 172 10.82 -4.94 -2.43
C ALA A 172 11.15 -3.43 -2.41
N ARG A 173 11.32 -2.84 -1.21
CA ARG A 173 11.69 -1.42 -1.04
C ARG A 173 12.97 -1.02 -1.76
N HIS A 174 13.91 -1.95 -1.92
CA HIS A 174 15.18 -1.68 -2.60
C HIS A 174 14.98 -1.35 -4.08
N HIS A 175 13.87 -1.79 -4.67
CA HIS A 175 13.61 -1.67 -6.11
C HIS A 175 12.86 -0.38 -6.47
N TYR A 176 12.22 0.31 -5.50
CA TYR A 176 11.48 1.55 -5.79
C TYR A 176 12.32 2.65 -6.45
N PRO A 177 13.56 2.93 -6.00
CA PRO A 177 14.40 3.91 -6.68
C PRO A 177 14.64 3.57 -8.15
N ASP A 178 14.91 2.30 -8.46
CA ASP A 178 15.13 1.85 -9.84
C ASP A 178 13.83 1.89 -10.66
N ASN A 179 12.70 1.44 -10.09
CA ASN A 179 11.39 1.57 -10.71
C ASN A 179 11.07 3.03 -11.06
N ILE A 180 11.40 3.96 -10.17
CA ILE A 180 11.17 5.39 -10.41
C ILE A 180 11.96 5.90 -11.63
N LEU A 181 13.20 5.45 -11.78
CA LEU A 181 14.04 5.84 -12.92
C LEU A 181 13.58 5.16 -14.21
N ASP A 182 13.01 3.96 -14.12
CA ASP A 182 12.60 3.16 -15.27
C ASP A 182 11.22 3.53 -15.81
N VAL A 183 10.24 3.79 -14.94
CA VAL A 183 8.83 4.01 -15.33
C VAL A 183 8.24 5.34 -14.84
N GLY A 184 9.03 6.15 -14.13
CA GLY A 184 8.61 7.46 -13.64
C GLY A 184 7.88 7.38 -12.30
N THR A 185 6.75 8.07 -12.18
CA THR A 185 6.04 8.20 -10.90
C THR A 185 5.28 6.91 -10.55
N MET A 186 5.30 6.54 -9.27
CA MET A 186 4.78 5.24 -8.82
C MET A 186 3.25 5.17 -8.79
N ASP A 187 2.55 6.30 -8.93
CA ASP A 187 1.10 6.35 -9.07
C ASP A 187 0.62 5.63 -10.35
N ASN A 188 1.42 5.66 -11.43
CA ASN A 188 1.15 4.92 -12.67
C ASN A 188 1.13 3.40 -12.48
N CYS A 189 1.81 2.91 -11.44
CA CYS A 189 1.92 1.48 -11.14
C CYS A 189 1.08 1.06 -9.92
N SER A 190 0.26 1.97 -9.38
CA SER A 190 -0.51 1.70 -8.17
C SER A 190 -1.71 0.80 -8.46
N ALA A 191 -1.91 -0.21 -7.61
CA ALA A 191 -3.09 -1.04 -7.62
C ALA A 191 -4.37 -0.25 -7.28
N GLU A 192 -4.28 0.96 -6.73
CA GLU A 192 -5.44 1.83 -6.46
C GLU A 192 -6.30 2.05 -7.70
N ILE A 193 -5.68 2.25 -8.86
CA ILE A 193 -6.37 2.44 -10.15
C ILE A 193 -7.19 1.19 -10.47
N THR A 194 -6.58 0.01 -10.34
CA THR A 194 -7.25 -1.27 -10.62
C THR A 194 -8.33 -1.61 -9.59
N GLU A 195 -8.12 -1.28 -8.31
CA GLU A 195 -9.11 -1.49 -7.25
C GLU A 195 -10.33 -0.58 -7.45
N HIS A 196 -10.10 0.69 -7.82
CA HIS A 196 -11.17 1.62 -8.16
C HIS A 196 -11.97 1.13 -9.37
N SER A 197 -11.28 0.74 -10.44
CA SER A 197 -11.90 0.15 -11.64
C SER A 197 -12.71 -1.11 -11.29
N HIS A 198 -12.22 -1.95 -10.39
CA HIS A 198 -12.95 -3.14 -9.94
C HIS A 198 -14.23 -2.77 -9.14
N VAL A 199 -14.19 -1.71 -8.32
CA VAL A 199 -15.40 -1.20 -7.65
C VAL A 199 -16.44 -0.76 -8.68
N ASP A 200 -16.01 0.05 -9.66
CA ASP A 200 -16.91 0.66 -10.63
C ASP A 200 -17.46 -0.33 -11.66
N HIS A 201 -16.58 -1.14 -12.22
CA HIS A 201 -16.94 -2.02 -13.33
C HIS A 201 -17.43 -3.40 -12.89
N ILE A 202 -17.02 -3.88 -11.72
CA ILE A 202 -17.37 -5.22 -11.25
C ILE A 202 -18.37 -5.16 -10.09
N LYS A 203 -18.05 -4.47 -8.98
CA LYS A 203 -18.92 -4.50 -7.79
C LYS A 203 -20.26 -3.79 -8.04
N LYS A 204 -20.26 -2.60 -8.65
CA LYS A 204 -21.50 -1.89 -8.99
C LYS A 204 -22.31 -2.65 -10.03
N ALA A 205 -21.67 -3.16 -11.08
CA ALA A 205 -22.33 -3.97 -12.10
C ALA A 205 -22.97 -5.23 -11.49
N TYR A 206 -22.24 -5.97 -10.66
CA TYR A 206 -22.76 -7.15 -9.98
C TYR A 206 -23.95 -6.82 -9.07
N LYS A 207 -23.87 -5.74 -8.30
CA LYS A 207 -24.96 -5.26 -7.43
C LYS A 207 -26.22 -4.89 -8.22
N ALA A 208 -26.08 -4.45 -9.47
CA ALA A 208 -27.19 -4.13 -10.36
C ALA A 208 -27.82 -5.37 -11.05
N THR A 209 -27.28 -6.57 -10.84
CA THR A 209 -27.84 -7.81 -11.39
C THR A 209 -28.86 -8.47 -10.46
N ASN A 210 -29.64 -9.41 -10.99
CA ASN A 210 -30.46 -10.31 -10.18
C ASN A 210 -29.67 -11.47 -9.53
N ARG A 211 -28.33 -11.49 -9.68
CA ARG A 211 -27.38 -12.52 -9.20
C ARG A 211 -27.55 -13.93 -9.79
N LYS A 212 -28.46 -14.13 -10.75
CA LYS A 212 -28.60 -15.39 -11.51
C LYS A 212 -27.92 -15.24 -12.86
N GLN A 213 -26.86 -16.03 -13.13
CA GLN A 213 -26.02 -15.84 -14.31
C GLN A 213 -25.61 -14.35 -14.48
N PRO A 214 -24.81 -13.81 -13.55
CA PRO A 214 -24.56 -12.38 -13.47
C PRO A 214 -23.72 -11.84 -14.63
N VAL A 215 -22.87 -12.66 -15.26
CA VAL A 215 -21.89 -12.19 -16.26
C VAL A 215 -22.54 -11.48 -17.46
N PRO A 216 -23.53 -12.05 -18.17
CA PRO A 216 -24.21 -11.33 -19.26
C PRO A 216 -24.87 -10.02 -18.82
N GLN A 217 -25.42 -9.99 -17.60
CA GLN A 217 -26.06 -8.79 -17.05
C GLN A 217 -25.04 -7.70 -16.73
N MET A 218 -23.88 -8.09 -16.18
CA MET A 218 -22.77 -7.17 -15.92
C MET A 218 -22.21 -6.59 -17.22
N LEU A 219 -22.03 -7.40 -18.27
CA LEU A 219 -21.63 -6.92 -19.59
C LEU A 219 -22.64 -5.93 -20.16
N GLY A 220 -23.95 -6.23 -20.06
CA GLY A 220 -25.01 -5.30 -20.47
C GLY A 220 -25.07 -4.02 -19.63
N TYR A 221 -24.75 -4.08 -18.34
CA TYR A 221 -24.59 -2.90 -17.49
C TYR A 221 -23.41 -2.03 -17.94
N LEU A 222 -22.25 -2.64 -18.20
CA LEU A 222 -21.05 -1.95 -18.67
C LEU A 222 -21.27 -1.28 -20.02
N ASN A 223 -21.86 -1.99 -20.99
CA ASN A 223 -22.16 -1.43 -22.31
C ASN A 223 -23.09 -0.21 -22.21
N ARG A 224 -24.14 -0.28 -21.39
CA ARG A 224 -25.06 0.85 -21.17
C ARG A 224 -24.35 2.03 -20.51
N THR A 225 -23.59 1.77 -19.46
CA THR A 225 -22.87 2.81 -18.72
C THR A 225 -21.81 3.49 -19.60
N GLY A 226 -21.06 2.70 -20.37
CA GLY A 226 -20.09 3.21 -21.34
C GLY A 226 -20.74 4.02 -22.46
N GLY A 227 -21.89 3.58 -22.98
CA GLY A 227 -22.66 4.32 -23.98
C GLY A 227 -23.17 5.67 -23.46
N VAL A 228 -23.71 5.71 -22.23
CA VAL A 228 -24.15 6.96 -21.59
C VAL A 228 -22.96 7.90 -21.34
N ALA A 229 -21.85 7.37 -20.81
CA ALA A 229 -20.64 8.15 -20.55
C ALA A 229 -20.05 8.74 -21.85
N GLY A 230 -20.01 7.96 -22.93
CA GLY A 230 -19.53 8.42 -24.24
C GLY A 230 -20.45 9.45 -24.90
N PHE A 231 -21.76 9.39 -24.66
CA PHE A 231 -22.73 10.33 -25.21
C PHE A 231 -22.90 11.61 -24.37
N SER A 232 -22.52 11.57 -23.08
CA SER A 232 -22.64 12.70 -22.15
C SER A 232 -21.91 13.96 -22.65
N PRO A 233 -20.67 13.91 -23.19
CA PRO A 233 -20.01 15.08 -23.76
C PRO A 233 -20.80 15.73 -24.90
N TYR A 234 -21.41 14.94 -25.78
CA TYR A 234 -22.26 15.45 -26.86
C TYR A 234 -23.50 16.17 -26.32
N ILE A 235 -24.15 15.62 -25.29
CA ILE A 235 -25.29 16.28 -24.64
C ILE A 235 -24.86 17.57 -23.95
N CYS A 236 -23.72 17.58 -23.26
CA CYS A 236 -23.16 18.79 -22.65
C CYS A 236 -22.86 19.86 -23.70
N TRP A 237 -22.25 19.50 -24.83
CA TRP A 237 -22.02 20.41 -25.96
C TRP A 237 -23.32 20.95 -26.56
N ARG A 238 -24.34 20.09 -26.72
CA ARG A 238 -25.63 20.48 -27.29
C ARG A 238 -26.44 21.40 -26.37
N LEU A 239 -26.37 21.20 -25.06
CA LEU A 239 -27.16 21.91 -24.06
C LEU A 239 -26.47 23.18 -23.54
N ASN A 240 -25.15 23.19 -23.51
CA ASN A 240 -24.36 24.38 -23.19
C ASN A 240 -23.57 24.74 -24.44
N ASN A 241 -23.97 25.83 -25.11
CA ASN A 241 -23.18 26.45 -26.18
C ASN A 241 -21.77 26.75 -25.63
N TRP A 242 -20.82 25.88 -25.92
CA TRP A 242 -19.40 26.20 -25.89
C TRP A 242 -19.05 27.12 -27.05
#